data_AF-C6HZW6-F1
#
_entry.id   AF-C6HZW6-F1
#
_cell.length_a   1.000
_cell.length_b   1.000
_cell.length_c   1.000
_cell.angle_alpha   90.00
_cell.angle_beta   90.00
_cell.angle_gamma   90.00
#
_symmetry.space_group_name_H-M   'P 1'
#
loop_
_entity.id
_entity.type
_entity.pdbx_description
1 polymer ?
#
loop_
_entity_poly.entity_id
_entity_poly.type
_entity_poly.pdbx_seq_one_letter_code
_entity_poly.pdbx_strand_id
1 'polypeptide(L)'
;MVRQHVLPFKLESTNDTMTSQAGLVLFGEFLHSLDLKREIDRAFGIPGSGAGYPASAYVLPLLLMLNGGGRSLSDLRMIARDKGLLSLLGIEAIPSTDAFGRWLRRMGGKGPGLSALERVIDRVVTVLGKRLRRRRRKAGGAPVREVTLDIDASQIVAEKKKA
;
A
#
# COMPACT_ATOMS: atom_id res chain seq x y z
N MET A 1 30.11 -20.97 11.39
CA MET A 1 30.11 -21.91 10.25
C MET A 1 29.56 -23.25 10.73
N VAL A 2 28.48 -23.74 10.14
CA VAL A 2 27.82 -24.99 10.55
C VAL A 2 28.57 -26.19 9.92
N ARG A 3 28.65 -27.33 10.63
CA ARG A 3 29.31 -28.55 10.12
C ARG A 3 28.59 -29.04 8.85
N GLN A 4 29.33 -29.18 7.75
CA GLN A 4 28.79 -29.67 6.47
C GLN A 4 28.59 -31.19 6.53
N HIS A 5 27.39 -31.64 6.14
CA HIS A 5 27.01 -33.06 6.05
C HIS A 5 26.81 -33.46 4.58
N VAL A 6 25.69 -34.10 4.24
CA VAL A 6 25.44 -34.74 2.94
C VAL A 6 25.24 -33.78 1.76
N LEU A 7 24.98 -32.49 2.03
CA LEU A 7 24.73 -31.50 0.98
C LEU A 7 26.04 -31.03 0.32
N PRO A 8 26.08 -30.86 -1.02
CA PRO A 8 27.28 -30.48 -1.75
C PRO A 8 27.63 -28.98 -1.64
N PHE A 9 27.11 -28.28 -0.62
CA PHE A 9 27.35 -26.86 -0.37
C PHE A 9 27.52 -26.58 1.13
N LYS A 10 28.24 -25.50 1.43
CA LYS A 10 28.49 -25.03 2.80
C LYS A 10 27.31 -24.19 3.27
N LEU A 11 26.85 -24.42 4.49
CA LEU A 11 25.85 -23.59 5.16
C LEU A 11 26.55 -22.53 6.03
N GLU A 12 26.16 -21.29 5.83
CA GLU A 12 26.61 -20.15 6.61
C GLU A 12 25.40 -19.35 7.11
N SER A 13 25.55 -18.68 8.25
CA SER A 13 24.53 -17.80 8.81
C SER A 13 24.79 -16.37 8.36
N THR A 14 23.75 -15.68 7.91
CA THR A 14 23.79 -14.23 7.69
C THR A 14 22.85 -13.52 8.66
N ASN A 15 23.16 -12.26 8.95
CA ASN A 15 22.27 -11.33 9.63
C ASN A 15 21.50 -10.45 8.62
N ASP A 16 21.60 -10.74 7.33
CA ASP A 16 20.87 -10.01 6.29
C ASP A 16 19.36 -10.08 6.55
N THR A 17 18.73 -8.92 6.45
CA THR A 17 17.27 -8.85 6.56
C THR A 17 16.67 -9.29 5.24
N MET A 18 15.91 -10.40 5.28
CA MET A 18 15.17 -10.90 4.13
C MET A 18 13.69 -10.54 4.22
N THR A 19 13.06 -10.34 3.07
CA THR A 19 11.60 -10.24 2.93
C THR A 19 11.11 -11.35 2.00
N SER A 20 10.00 -12.00 2.36
CA SER A 20 9.31 -12.93 1.46
C SER A 20 8.35 -12.20 0.51
N GLN A 21 8.27 -10.88 0.59
CA GLN A 21 7.26 -10.04 -0.07
C GLN A 21 7.84 -9.27 -1.27
N ALA A 22 8.74 -9.89 -2.05
CA ALA A 22 9.39 -9.23 -3.19
C ALA A 22 8.39 -8.66 -4.22
N GLY A 23 7.23 -9.31 -4.43
CA GLY A 23 6.15 -8.78 -5.27
C GLY A 23 5.53 -7.49 -4.73
N LEU A 24 5.36 -7.39 -3.40
CA LEU A 24 4.84 -6.17 -2.77
C LEU A 24 5.82 -5.01 -2.85
N VAL A 25 7.14 -5.27 -2.93
CA VAL A 25 8.13 -4.23 -3.17
C VAL A 25 7.88 -3.57 -4.51
N LEU A 26 7.67 -4.35 -5.58
CA LEU A 26 7.36 -3.81 -6.91
C LEU A 26 6.07 -2.99 -6.91
N PHE A 27 5.05 -3.46 -6.19
CA PHE A 27 3.80 -2.71 -6.03
C PHE A 27 4.03 -1.40 -5.26
N GLY A 28 4.78 -1.42 -4.17
CA GLY A 28 5.15 -0.22 -3.41
C GLY A 28 5.92 0.80 -4.23
N GLU A 29 6.89 0.36 -5.04
CA GLU A 29 7.62 1.19 -6.00
C GLU A 29 6.68 1.81 -7.04
N PHE A 30 5.69 1.04 -7.52
CA PHE A 30 4.66 1.58 -8.39
C PHE A 30 3.85 2.70 -7.71
N LEU A 31 3.42 2.51 -6.45
CA LEU A 31 2.74 3.55 -5.68
C LEU A 31 3.62 4.79 -5.48
N HIS A 32 4.92 4.59 -5.24
CA HIS A 32 5.90 5.67 -5.14
C HIS A 32 6.03 6.44 -6.47
N SER A 33 6.06 5.73 -7.61
CA SER A 33 6.12 6.33 -8.94
C SER A 33 4.89 7.18 -9.32
N LEU A 34 3.76 6.95 -8.63
CA LEU A 34 2.55 7.75 -8.72
C LEU A 34 2.54 8.92 -7.75
N ASP A 35 3.55 9.01 -6.89
CA ASP A 35 3.63 10.00 -5.81
C ASP A 35 2.40 9.91 -4.87
N LEU A 36 1.88 8.69 -4.72
CA LEU A 36 0.60 8.44 -4.06
C LEU A 36 0.60 8.90 -2.60
N LYS A 37 1.74 8.74 -1.90
CA LYS A 37 1.93 9.23 -0.52
C LYS A 37 1.53 10.70 -0.39
N ARG A 38 2.10 11.55 -1.25
CA ARG A 38 1.88 13.00 -1.22
C ARG A 38 0.45 13.37 -1.61
N GLU A 39 -0.12 12.69 -2.60
CA GLU A 39 -1.50 12.96 -3.02
C GLU A 39 -2.51 12.54 -1.93
N ILE A 40 -2.27 11.44 -1.20
CA ILE A 40 -3.06 11.06 -0.02
C ILE A 40 -2.97 12.14 1.06
N ASP A 41 -1.75 12.52 1.46
CA ASP A 41 -1.56 13.49 2.56
C ASP A 41 -2.15 14.86 2.22
N ARG A 42 -2.06 15.28 0.95
CA ARG A 42 -2.72 16.49 0.46
C ARG A 42 -4.25 16.40 0.55
N ALA A 43 -4.83 15.28 0.13
CA ALA A 43 -6.29 15.13 0.06
C ALA A 43 -6.94 15.04 1.45
N PHE A 44 -6.27 14.37 2.39
CA PHE A 44 -6.75 14.20 3.77
C PHE A 44 -6.36 15.34 4.70
N GLY A 45 -5.38 16.17 4.31
CA GLY A 45 -4.87 17.27 5.10
C GLY A 45 -3.94 16.82 6.24
N ILE A 46 -3.54 17.81 7.05
CA ILE A 46 -2.60 17.61 8.16
C ILE A 46 -3.31 16.84 9.29
N PRO A 47 -2.62 15.92 9.99
CA PRO A 47 -3.16 15.31 11.21
C PRO A 47 -3.61 16.37 12.21
N GLY A 48 -4.77 16.16 12.85
CA GLY A 48 -5.32 17.10 13.83
C GLY A 48 -4.47 17.30 15.11
N SER A 49 -3.36 16.58 15.25
CA SER A 49 -2.41 16.71 16.36
C SER A 49 -0.98 16.59 15.82
N GLY A 50 -0.02 17.35 16.37
CA GLY A 50 1.39 17.31 15.96
C GLY A 50 2.09 15.96 16.12
N ALA A 51 1.56 15.06 16.95
CA ALA A 51 2.04 13.68 17.12
C ALA A 51 1.26 12.64 16.30
N GLY A 52 0.34 13.08 15.42
CA GLY A 52 -0.52 12.20 14.65
C GLY A 52 0.18 11.67 13.40
N TYR A 53 -0.06 10.40 13.06
CA TYR A 53 0.36 9.85 11.78
C TYR A 53 -0.32 10.55 10.60
N PRO A 54 0.40 10.82 9.50
CA PRO A 54 -0.21 11.30 8.25
C PRO A 54 -1.16 10.24 7.67
N ALA A 55 -2.09 10.64 6.81
CA ALA A 55 -3.05 9.72 6.22
C ALA A 55 -2.38 8.61 5.40
N SER A 56 -1.28 8.93 4.72
CA SER A 56 -0.48 7.97 3.95
C SER A 56 0.09 6.83 4.79
N ALA A 57 0.42 7.09 6.06
CA ALA A 57 0.89 6.05 7.00
C ALA A 57 -0.20 5.02 7.35
N TYR A 58 -1.48 5.35 7.12
CA TYR A 58 -2.59 4.38 7.22
C TYR A 58 -2.89 3.76 5.86
N VAL A 59 -3.06 4.59 4.82
CA VAL A 59 -3.55 4.11 3.52
C VAL A 59 -2.54 3.20 2.82
N LEU A 60 -1.24 3.52 2.82
CA LEU A 60 -0.24 2.72 2.10
C LEU A 60 -0.10 1.30 2.68
N PRO A 61 0.01 1.08 4.00
CA PRO A 61 0.02 -0.28 4.55
C PRO A 61 -1.26 -1.07 4.26
N LEU A 62 -2.43 -0.41 4.20
CA LEU A 62 -3.68 -1.08 3.78
C LEU A 62 -3.60 -1.56 2.34
N LEU A 63 -3.08 -0.73 1.43
CA LEU A 63 -2.91 -1.11 0.02
C LEU A 63 -1.93 -2.29 -0.12
N LEU A 64 -0.79 -2.24 0.58
CA LEU A 64 0.18 -3.35 0.58
C LEU A 64 -0.44 -4.65 1.13
N MET A 65 -1.17 -4.56 2.24
CA MET A 65 -1.82 -5.71 2.86
C MET A 65 -2.90 -6.32 1.96
N LEU A 66 -3.77 -5.50 1.36
CA LEU A 66 -4.81 -5.97 0.44
C LEU A 66 -4.20 -6.58 -0.83
N ASN A 67 -3.18 -5.94 -1.42
CA ASN A 67 -2.48 -6.50 -2.59
C ASN A 67 -1.77 -7.82 -2.25
N GLY A 68 -1.25 -7.94 -1.03
CA GLY A 68 -0.63 -9.16 -0.51
C GLY A 68 -1.62 -10.27 -0.14
N GLY A 69 -2.92 -10.07 -0.35
CA GLY A 69 -3.96 -11.06 -0.07
C GLY A 69 -4.50 -11.05 1.37
N GLY A 70 -4.12 -10.07 2.19
CA GLY A 70 -4.67 -9.86 3.52
C GLY A 70 -6.15 -9.49 3.48
N ARG A 71 -6.91 -9.91 4.50
CA ARG A 71 -8.38 -9.81 4.53
C ARG A 71 -8.93 -9.17 5.80
N SER A 72 -8.08 -8.95 6.79
CA SER A 72 -8.43 -8.38 8.09
C SER A 72 -7.44 -7.28 8.52
N LEU A 73 -7.87 -6.36 9.39
CA LEU A 73 -6.95 -5.39 10.00
C LEU A 73 -5.84 -6.06 10.81
N SER A 74 -6.04 -7.32 11.24
CA SER A 74 -5.03 -8.07 11.98
C SER A 74 -3.87 -8.54 11.09
N ASP A 75 -4.09 -8.61 9.78
CA ASP A 75 -3.09 -8.97 8.76
C ASP A 75 -2.09 -7.84 8.51
N LEU A 76 -2.40 -6.60 8.93
CA LEU A 76 -1.42 -5.50 8.94
C LEU A 76 -0.16 -5.83 9.73
N ARG A 77 -0.24 -6.76 10.69
CA ARG A 77 0.94 -7.26 11.41
C ARG A 77 1.94 -7.98 10.51
N MET A 78 1.50 -8.57 9.39
CA MET A 78 2.40 -9.18 8.42
C MET A 78 3.26 -8.12 7.73
N ILE A 79 2.65 -7.00 7.34
CA ILE A 79 3.39 -5.86 6.78
C ILE A 79 4.27 -5.21 7.86
N ALA A 80 3.73 -4.98 9.06
CA ALA A 80 4.46 -4.32 10.15
C ALA A 80 5.66 -5.10 10.69
N ARG A 81 5.69 -6.44 10.55
CA ARG A 81 6.79 -7.29 11.01
C ARG A 81 7.87 -7.50 9.95
N ASP A 82 7.56 -7.24 8.68
CA ASP A 82 8.50 -7.44 7.58
C ASP A 82 9.47 -6.25 7.46
N LYS A 83 10.56 -6.30 8.24
CA LYS A 83 11.59 -5.26 8.24
C LYS A 83 12.23 -5.06 6.86
N GLY A 84 12.35 -6.12 6.05
CA GLY A 84 12.93 -6.03 4.72
C GLY A 84 12.04 -5.21 3.79
N LEU A 85 10.75 -5.52 3.76
CA LEU A 85 9.76 -4.77 2.97
C LEU A 85 9.69 -3.31 3.40
N LEU A 86 9.61 -3.04 4.71
CA LEU A 86 9.53 -1.68 5.23
C LEU A 86 10.78 -0.87 4.90
N SER A 87 11.97 -1.47 5.05
CA SER A 87 13.23 -0.83 4.69
C SER A 87 13.32 -0.51 3.20
N LEU A 88 12.92 -1.45 2.33
CA LEU A 88 12.97 -1.25 0.88
C LEU A 88 12.02 -0.13 0.41
N LEU A 89 10.86 0.01 1.07
CA LEU A 89 9.87 1.03 0.72
C LEU A 89 10.00 2.34 1.51
N GLY A 90 11.00 2.46 2.39
CA GLY A 90 11.20 3.65 3.24
C GLY A 90 10.03 3.92 4.19
N ILE A 91 9.39 2.87 4.71
CA ILE A 91 8.28 2.98 5.66
C ILE A 91 8.84 2.87 7.08
N GLU A 92 8.91 4.00 7.78
CA GLU A 92 9.53 4.07 9.12
C GLU A 92 8.67 3.44 10.22
N ALA A 93 7.35 3.62 10.15
CA ALA A 93 6.44 3.14 11.17
C ALA A 93 5.05 2.87 10.59
N ILE A 94 4.45 1.78 11.06
CA ILE A 94 3.05 1.44 10.78
C ILE A 94 2.25 1.65 12.07
N PRO A 95 1.14 2.40 12.02
CA PRO A 95 0.25 2.57 13.16
C PRO A 95 -0.24 1.22 13.71
N SER A 96 -0.52 1.14 15.01
CA SER A 96 -1.10 -0.07 15.60
C SER A 96 -2.48 -0.38 15.02
N THR A 97 -2.90 -1.64 15.08
CA THR A 97 -4.24 -2.07 14.63
C THR A 97 -5.37 -1.26 15.29
N ASP A 98 -5.20 -0.86 16.56
CA ASP A 98 -6.17 0.01 17.24
C ASP A 98 -6.17 1.44 16.70
N ALA A 99 -4.99 2.00 16.38
CA ALA A 99 -4.88 3.30 15.73
C ALA A 99 -5.54 3.26 14.35
N PHE A 100 -5.35 2.19 13.58
CA PHE A 100 -6.08 1.94 12.33
C PHE A 100 -7.59 1.94 12.53
N GLY A 101 -8.09 1.16 13.50
CA GLY A 101 -9.52 1.10 13.79
C GLY A 101 -10.11 2.46 14.20
N ARG A 102 -9.40 3.25 15.00
CA ARG A 102 -9.83 4.62 15.35
C ARG A 102 -9.81 5.56 14.14
N TRP A 103 -8.76 5.49 13.32
CA TRP A 103 -8.63 6.31 12.12
C TRP A 103 -9.74 6.00 11.11
N LEU A 104 -10.02 4.73 10.83
CA LEU A 104 -11.09 4.30 9.92
C LEU A 104 -12.48 4.76 10.39
N ARG A 105 -12.78 4.68 11.70
CA ARG A 105 -14.05 5.18 12.24
C ARG A 105 -14.19 6.70 12.11
N ARG A 106 -13.08 7.44 12.24
CA ARG A 106 -13.07 8.90 12.08
C ARG A 106 -13.20 9.33 10.63
N MET A 107 -12.58 8.60 9.71
CA MET A 107 -12.59 8.91 8.28
C MET A 107 -13.84 8.39 7.56
N GLY A 108 -14.42 7.28 8.03
CA GLY A 108 -15.64 6.69 7.49
C GLY A 108 -16.93 7.34 8.00
N GLY A 109 -18.07 6.80 7.55
CA GLY A 109 -19.40 7.31 7.91
C GLY A 109 -19.61 8.74 7.39
N LYS A 110 -19.83 9.69 8.30
CA LYS A 110 -19.96 11.13 7.98
C LYS A 110 -18.61 11.87 7.95
N GLY A 111 -17.50 11.16 8.12
CA GLY A 111 -16.15 11.73 8.06
C GLY A 111 -15.73 12.13 6.65
N PRO A 112 -14.64 12.91 6.51
CA PRO A 112 -14.18 13.42 5.21
C PRO A 112 -13.44 12.37 4.36
N GLY A 113 -13.32 11.12 4.82
CA GLY A 113 -12.45 10.13 4.19
C GLY A 113 -12.87 9.74 2.78
N LEU A 114 -14.18 9.60 2.52
CA LEU A 114 -14.67 9.23 1.19
C LEU A 114 -14.37 10.31 0.14
N SER A 115 -14.65 11.58 0.44
CA SER A 115 -14.37 12.69 -0.47
C SER A 115 -12.86 12.93 -0.65
N ALA A 116 -12.05 12.65 0.38
CA ALA A 116 -10.61 12.66 0.25
C ALA A 116 -10.12 11.53 -0.68
N LEU A 117 -10.67 10.31 -0.57
CA LEU A 117 -10.33 9.20 -1.46
C LEU A 117 -10.75 9.46 -2.91
N GLU A 118 -11.92 10.04 -3.15
CA GLU A 118 -12.35 10.44 -4.51
C GLU A 118 -11.29 11.34 -5.17
N ARG A 119 -10.82 12.37 -4.46
CA ARG A 119 -9.77 13.27 -4.97
C ARG A 119 -8.47 12.53 -5.30
N VAL A 120 -8.09 11.56 -4.48
CA VAL A 120 -6.89 10.72 -4.72
C VAL A 120 -7.10 9.85 -5.96
N ILE A 121 -8.26 9.21 -6.09
CA ILE A 121 -8.61 8.34 -7.21
C ILE A 121 -8.63 9.15 -8.51
N ASP A 122 -9.30 10.30 -8.53
CA ASP A 122 -9.37 11.19 -9.70
C ASP A 122 -7.98 11.60 -10.18
N ARG A 123 -7.08 11.90 -9.22
CA ARG A 123 -5.70 12.26 -9.51
C ARG A 123 -4.93 11.09 -10.12
N VAL A 124 -5.03 9.90 -9.53
CA VAL A 124 -4.37 8.67 -10.02
C VAL A 124 -4.86 8.33 -11.42
N VAL A 125 -6.18 8.28 -11.62
CA VAL A 125 -6.81 8.00 -12.93
C VAL A 125 -6.37 9.01 -13.98
N THR A 126 -6.32 10.30 -13.63
CA THR A 126 -5.82 11.35 -14.53
C THR A 126 -4.37 11.13 -14.93
N VAL A 127 -3.48 10.83 -13.98
CA VAL A 127 -2.06 10.58 -14.23
C VAL A 127 -1.87 9.34 -15.11
N LEU A 128 -2.53 8.23 -14.76
CA LEU A 128 -2.48 6.98 -15.51
C LEU A 128 -3.02 7.16 -16.93
N GLY A 129 -4.17 7.81 -17.10
CA GLY A 129 -4.74 8.10 -18.42
C GLY A 129 -3.79 8.93 -19.29
N LYS A 130 -3.14 9.96 -18.73
CA LYS A 130 -2.12 10.74 -19.45
C LYS A 130 -0.92 9.89 -19.85
N ARG A 131 -0.41 9.03 -18.95
CA ARG A 131 0.73 8.15 -19.22
C ARG A 131 0.39 7.11 -20.29
N LEU A 132 -0.78 6.49 -20.24
CA LEU A 132 -1.28 5.52 -21.22
C LEU A 132 -1.39 6.13 -22.62
N ARG A 133 -2.06 7.30 -22.74
CA ARG A 133 -2.17 8.03 -24.01
C ARG A 133 -0.80 8.36 -24.60
N ARG A 134 0.12 8.84 -23.78
CA ARG A 134 1.50 9.13 -24.20
C ARG A 134 2.25 7.89 -24.69
N ARG A 135 2.17 6.78 -23.96
CA ARG A 135 2.82 5.51 -24.35
C ARG A 135 2.27 4.98 -25.67
N ARG A 136 0.95 4.94 -25.84
CA ARG A 136 0.34 4.45 -27.08
C ARG A 136 0.69 5.31 -28.29
N ARG A 137 0.71 6.63 -28.14
CA ARG A 137 1.18 7.55 -29.20
C ARG A 137 2.64 7.27 -29.60
N LYS A 138 3.53 7.04 -28.62
CA LYS A 138 4.93 6.68 -28.89
C LYS A 138 5.08 5.34 -29.61
N ALA A 139 4.16 4.41 -29.38
CA ALA A 139 4.13 3.11 -30.04
C ALA A 139 3.47 3.15 -31.45
N GLY A 140 3.19 4.33 -32.01
CA GLY A 140 2.53 4.47 -33.31
C GLY A 140 1.03 4.12 -33.31
N GLY A 141 0.43 3.90 -32.14
CA GLY A 141 -0.97 3.55 -32.03
C GLY A 141 -1.90 4.75 -32.27
N ALA A 142 -3.12 4.47 -32.74
CA ALA A 142 -4.16 5.48 -32.92
C ALA A 142 -4.47 6.26 -31.62
N PRO A 143 -4.87 7.53 -31.71
CA PRO A 143 -5.26 8.34 -30.55
C PRO A 143 -6.36 7.68 -29.72
N VAL A 144 -6.16 7.64 -28.39
CA VAL A 144 -7.17 7.14 -27.45
C VAL A 144 -8.05 8.30 -27.01
N ARG A 145 -9.33 8.22 -27.36
CA ARG A 145 -10.34 9.21 -26.98
C ARG A 145 -10.91 8.94 -25.59
N GLU A 146 -11.00 7.67 -25.21
CA GLU A 146 -11.63 7.23 -23.97
C GLU A 146 -10.88 6.03 -23.38
N VAL A 147 -10.88 5.93 -22.05
CA VAL A 147 -10.33 4.80 -21.30
C VAL A 147 -11.39 4.37 -20.31
N THR A 148 -11.75 3.09 -20.32
CA THR A 148 -12.64 2.50 -19.33
C THR A 148 -11.82 1.96 -18.17
N LEU A 149 -12.19 2.36 -16.95
CA LEU A 149 -11.66 1.75 -15.73
C LEU A 149 -12.62 0.64 -15.33
N ASP A 150 -12.17 -0.60 -15.48
CA ASP A 150 -12.86 -1.76 -14.93
C ASP A 150 -12.33 -2.01 -13.52
N ILE A 151 -13.23 -2.08 -12.53
CA ILE A 151 -12.87 -2.28 -11.13
C ILE A 151 -13.37 -3.65 -10.71
N ASP A 152 -12.43 -4.58 -10.49
CA ASP A 152 -12.77 -5.88 -9.92
C ASP A 152 -13.37 -5.73 -8.53
N ALA A 153 -14.47 -6.44 -8.28
CA ALA A 153 -15.08 -6.48 -6.96
C ALA A 153 -14.15 -7.18 -5.96
N SER A 154 -13.87 -6.52 -4.84
CA SER A 154 -13.10 -7.07 -3.73
C SER A 154 -13.95 -7.11 -2.46
N GLN A 155 -13.86 -8.21 -1.69
CA GLN A 155 -14.57 -8.36 -0.42
C GLN A 155 -13.58 -8.29 0.76
N ILE A 156 -13.85 -7.41 1.71
CA ILE A 156 -13.16 -7.37 3.00
C ILE A 156 -14.13 -7.94 4.04
N VAL A 157 -13.75 -9.05 4.67
CA VAL A 157 -14.60 -9.76 5.62
C VAL A 157 -14.35 -9.22 7.03
N ALA A 158 -15.42 -8.84 7.72
CA ALA A 158 -15.38 -8.44 9.13
C ALA A 158 -16.18 -9.43 9.97
N GLU A 159 -15.50 -10.16 10.86
CA GLU A 159 -16.14 -11.03 11.84
C GLU A 159 -16.33 -10.27 13.15
N LYS A 160 -17.57 -9.92 13.48
CA LYS A 160 -17.90 -9.37 14.79
C LYS A 160 -18.10 -10.52 15.79
N LYS A 161 -17.09 -10.81 16.63
CA LYS A 161 -17.33 -11.62 17.84
C LYS A 161 -18.18 -10.82 18.81
N LYS A 162 -19.21 -11.44 19.40
CA LYS A 162 -20.06 -10.82 20.42
C LYS A 162 -19.17 -10.33 21.57
N ALA A 163 -19.42 -9.10 22.02
CA ALA A 163 -18.82 -8.53 23.23
C ALA A 163 -19.44 -9.17 24.47
#